data_AF-A0A0Q8EGF2-F1
#
_entry.id   AF-A0A0Q8EGF2-F1
#
_cell.length_a   1.000
_cell.length_b   1.000
_cell.length_c   1.000
_cell.angle_alpha   90.00
_cell.angle_beta   90.00
_cell.angle_gamma   90.00
#
_symmetry.space_group_name_H-M   'P 1'
#
loop_
_entity.id
_entity.type
_entity.pdbx_description
1 polymer ?
#
loop_
_entity_poly.entity_id
_entity_poly.type
_entity_poly.pdbx_seq_one_letter_code
_entity_poly.pdbx_strand_id
1 'polypeptide(L)'
;MNGGQEADRVAAWAVRKLAVLSIPPRPEEEIAPGQSLAEDLGVDSLAFIEALVSFEEEFGVRLDEDRLLLSSYDTVQDLCDHLRATRIR
;
A
#
# COMPACT_ATOMS: atom_id res chain seq x y z
N MET A 1 -11.33 21.89 1.91
CA MET A 1 -11.08 21.08 3.13
C MET A 1 -10.95 19.57 2.85
N ASN A 2 -10.66 19.13 1.61
CA ASN A 2 -10.72 17.69 1.25
C ASN A 2 -9.39 16.92 1.36
N GLY A 3 -8.24 17.57 1.51
CA GLY A 3 -6.94 16.87 1.47
C GLY A 3 -6.68 15.90 2.63
N GLY A 4 -7.27 16.15 3.80
CA GLY A 4 -7.10 15.27 4.98
C GLY A 4 -7.86 13.96 4.86
N GLN A 5 -9.12 14.01 4.40
CA GLN A 5 -9.96 12.80 4.28
C GLN A 5 -9.42 11.79 3.26
N GLU A 6 -8.77 12.27 2.20
CA GLU A 6 -8.26 11.38 1.15
C GLU A 6 -6.97 10.67 1.56
N ALA A 7 -6.07 11.41 2.22
CA ALA A 7 -4.85 10.83 2.79
C ALA A 7 -5.16 9.76 3.85
N ASP A 8 -6.20 9.98 4.65
CA ASP A 8 -6.67 9.02 5.65
C ASP A 8 -7.28 7.77 5.00
N ARG A 9 -8.03 7.93 3.89
CA ARG A 9 -8.59 6.80 3.13
C ARG A 9 -7.52 5.92 2.50
N VAL A 10 -6.48 6.52 1.91
CA VAL A 10 -5.37 5.78 1.31
C VAL A 10 -4.60 4.99 2.37
N ALA A 11 -4.35 5.60 3.53
CA ALA A 11 -3.67 4.92 4.63
C ALA A 11 -4.47 3.75 5.18
N ALA A 12 -5.77 3.96 5.44
CA ALA A 12 -6.67 2.90 5.88
C ALA A 12 -6.75 1.75 4.88
N TRP A 13 -6.80 2.07 3.59
CA TRP A 13 -6.75 1.07 2.52
C TRP A 13 -5.44 0.26 2.55
N ALA A 14 -4.30 0.93 2.65
CA ALA A 14 -2.98 0.30 2.61
C ALA A 14 -2.82 -0.67 3.79
N VAL A 15 -3.16 -0.23 5.00
CA VAL A 15 -3.15 -1.06 6.21
C VAL A 15 -4.04 -2.29 6.04
N ARG A 16 -5.29 -2.11 5.60
CA ARG A 16 -6.24 -3.20 5.34
C ARG A 16 -5.72 -4.20 4.32
N LYS A 17 -5.14 -3.73 3.22
CA LYS A 17 -4.60 -4.61 2.18
C LYS A 17 -3.38 -5.37 2.64
N LEU A 18 -2.44 -4.69 3.30
CA LEU A 18 -1.24 -5.32 3.82
C LEU A 18 -1.55 -6.35 4.90
N ALA A 19 -2.53 -6.10 5.77
CA ALA A 19 -3.01 -7.07 6.75
C ALA A 19 -3.42 -8.42 6.11
N VAL A 20 -4.12 -8.36 4.97
CA VAL A 20 -4.58 -9.53 4.22
C VAL A 20 -3.44 -10.19 3.41
N LEU A 21 -2.58 -9.38 2.79
CA LEU A 21 -1.48 -9.85 1.95
C LEU A 21 -0.27 -10.33 2.75
N SER A 22 -0.19 -9.99 4.04
CA SER A 22 0.87 -10.47 4.93
C SER A 22 0.86 -11.99 5.01
N ILE A 23 2.04 -12.58 5.19
CA ILE A 23 2.22 -14.03 5.34
C ILE A 23 2.91 -14.30 6.69
N PRO A 24 2.19 -14.83 7.70
CA PRO A 24 0.75 -15.11 7.70
C PRO A 24 -0.10 -13.83 7.75
N PRO A 25 -1.39 -13.90 7.35
CA PRO A 25 -2.33 -12.79 7.50
C PRO A 25 -2.47 -12.40 8.96
N ARG A 26 -2.57 -11.09 9.22
CA ARG A 26 -2.57 -10.52 10.57
C ARG A 26 -3.55 -9.35 10.66
N PRO A 27 -4.03 -8.97 11.86
CA PRO A 27 -4.98 -7.86 12.00
C PRO A 27 -4.35 -6.52 11.61
N GLU A 28 -5.18 -5.57 11.19
CA GLU A 28 -4.77 -4.20 10.81
C GLU A 28 -3.99 -3.47 11.91
N GLU A 29 -4.31 -3.79 13.16
CA GLU A 29 -3.68 -3.23 14.37
C GLU A 29 -2.19 -3.61 14.51
N GLU A 30 -1.78 -4.71 13.88
CA GLU A 30 -0.40 -5.21 13.89
C GLU A 30 0.45 -4.66 12.74
N ILE A 31 -0.16 -3.87 11.84
CA ILE A 31 0.53 -3.21 10.72
C ILE A 31 1.04 -1.85 11.17
N ALA A 32 2.36 -1.75 11.32
CA ALA A 32 3.03 -0.53 11.73
C ALA A 32 3.72 0.14 10.52
N PRO A 33 3.76 1.48 10.46
CA PRO A 33 4.39 2.21 9.35
C PRO A 33 5.87 1.86 9.13
N GLY A 34 6.60 1.50 10.18
CA GLY A 34 8.02 1.17 10.12
C GLY A 34 8.34 -0.28 9.76
N GLN A 35 7.34 -1.15 9.58
CA GLN A 35 7.58 -2.55 9.19
C GLN A 35 8.02 -2.65 7.74
N SER A 36 8.93 -3.59 7.47
CA SER A 36 9.32 -3.93 6.12
C SER A 36 8.22 -4.71 5.41
N LEU A 37 7.93 -4.33 4.16
CA LEU A 37 6.95 -5.04 3.34
C LEU A 37 7.38 -6.50 3.09
N ALA A 38 8.63 -6.72 2.71
CA ALA A 38 9.14 -8.05 2.40
C ALA A 38 9.54 -8.82 3.67
N GLU A 39 10.35 -8.22 4.54
CA GLU A 39 10.97 -8.95 5.66
C GLU A 39 10.03 -9.14 6.86
N ASP A 40 9.24 -8.13 7.22
CA ASP A 40 8.37 -8.20 8.41
C ASP A 40 6.95 -8.69 8.08
N LEU A 41 6.40 -8.26 6.95
CA LEU A 41 5.06 -8.62 6.52
C LEU A 41 5.03 -9.86 5.61
N GLY A 42 6.15 -10.21 4.97
CA GLY A 42 6.20 -11.35 4.05
C GLY A 42 5.48 -11.08 2.71
N VAL A 43 5.31 -9.81 2.34
CA VAL A 43 4.71 -9.43 1.05
C VAL A 43 5.70 -9.73 -0.05
N ASP A 44 5.30 -10.60 -0.98
CA ASP A 44 6.07 -10.88 -2.18
C ASP A 44 5.76 -9.91 -3.34
N SER A 45 6.55 -9.98 -4.40
CA SER A 45 6.37 -9.10 -5.55
C SER A 45 5.01 -9.26 -6.23
N LEU A 46 4.41 -10.46 -6.25
CA LEU A 46 3.12 -10.69 -6.89
C LEU A 46 1.99 -10.07 -6.06
N ALA A 47 1.98 -10.32 -4.75
CA ALA A 47 1.05 -9.71 -3.81
C ALA A 47 1.14 -8.17 -3.86
N PHE A 48 2.34 -7.63 -4.04
CA PHE A 48 2.54 -6.20 -4.24
C PHE A 48 1.87 -5.68 -5.53
N ILE A 49 2.06 -6.35 -6.67
CA ILE A 49 1.37 -5.99 -7.91
C ILE A 49 -0.16 -6.04 -7.72
N GLU A 50 -0.67 -7.09 -7.08
CA GLU A 50 -2.10 -7.23 -6.80
C GLU A 50 -2.65 -6.09 -5.93
N ALA A 51 -1.88 -5.64 -4.93
CA ALA A 51 -2.23 -4.49 -4.12
C ALA A 51 -2.38 -3.25 -4.99
N LEU A 52 -1.39 -2.96 -5.84
CA LEU A 52 -1.38 -1.78 -6.69
C LEU A 52 -2.51 -1.79 -7.73
N VAL A 53 -2.77 -2.93 -8.37
CA VAL A 53 -3.92 -3.07 -9.29
C VAL A 53 -5.24 -2.85 -8.55
N SER A 54 -5.39 -3.42 -7.35
CA SER A 54 -6.59 -3.18 -6.54
C SER A 54 -6.71 -1.72 -6.09
N PHE A 55 -5.61 -1.00 -5.93
CA PHE A 55 -5.62 0.44 -5.64
C PHE A 55 -6.14 1.25 -6.82
N GLU A 56 -5.67 0.95 -8.03
CA GLU A 56 -6.13 1.57 -9.27
C GLU A 56 -7.64 1.40 -9.45
N GLU A 57 -8.16 0.20 -9.21
CA GLU A 57 -9.60 -0.09 -9.28
C GLU A 57 -10.41 0.63 -8.19
N GLU A 58 -9.92 0.64 -6.95
CA GLU A 58 -10.66 1.21 -5.80
C GLU A 58 -10.69 2.75 -5.82
N PHE A 59 -9.61 3.38 -6.29
CA PHE A 59 -9.48 4.84 -6.33
C PHE A 59 -9.65 5.44 -7.72
N GLY A 60 -9.81 4.61 -8.77
CA GLY A 60 -10.00 5.08 -10.14
C GLY A 60 -8.75 5.74 -10.73
N VAL A 61 -7.56 5.30 -10.32
CA VAL A 61 -6.28 5.88 -10.73
C VAL A 61 -5.51 4.98 -11.68
N ARG A 62 -4.43 5.52 -12.27
CA ARG A 62 -3.40 4.73 -12.93
C ARG A 62 -2.04 5.01 -12.32
N LEU A 63 -1.39 3.94 -11.89
CA LEU A 63 -0.01 3.93 -11.42
C LEU A 63 0.92 3.69 -12.61
N ASP A 64 2.16 4.16 -12.47
CA ASP A 64 3.18 3.96 -13.49
C ASP A 64 3.75 2.54 -13.36
N GLU A 65 3.94 1.82 -14.47
CA GLU A 65 4.44 0.45 -14.48
C GLU A 65 5.84 0.36 -13.86
N ASP A 66 6.65 1.40 -14.05
CA ASP A 66 8.00 1.53 -13.47
C ASP A 66 7.97 1.61 -11.94
N ARG A 67 6.82 1.96 -11.34
CA ARG A 67 6.61 2.09 -9.90
C ARG A 67 6.07 0.82 -9.25
N LEU A 68 5.85 -0.24 -10.03
CA LEU A 68 5.29 -1.50 -9.54
C LEU A 68 6.36 -2.47 -8.97
N LEU A 69 7.60 -2.01 -8.80
CA LEU A 69 8.70 -2.82 -8.28
C LEU A 69 8.72 -2.79 -6.75
N LEU A 70 8.42 -3.93 -6.10
CA LEU A 70 8.49 -4.07 -4.63
C LEU A 70 9.84 -3.61 -4.06
N SER A 71 10.95 -3.86 -4.75
CA SER A 71 12.29 -3.45 -4.32
C SER A 71 12.51 -1.93 -4.26
N SER A 72 11.53 -1.13 -4.70
CA SER A 72 11.55 0.33 -4.55
C SER A 72 10.92 0.81 -3.25
N TYR A 73 10.39 -0.10 -2.43
CA TYR A 73 9.65 0.20 -1.19
C TYR A 73 10.16 -0.70 -0.07
N ASP A 74 10.77 -0.08 0.94
CA ASP A 74 11.27 -0.84 2.09
C ASP A 74 10.17 -1.04 3.11
N THR A 75 9.39 0.01 3.42
CA THR A 75 8.44 0.03 4.53
C THR A 75 6.98 0.27 4.15
N VAL A 76 6.07 -0.04 5.07
CA VAL A 76 4.64 0.31 4.98
C VAL A 76 4.44 1.81 4.74
N GLN A 77 5.22 2.64 5.43
CA GLN A 77 5.17 4.10 5.28
C GLN A 77 5.55 4.53 3.86
N ASP A 78 6.58 3.92 3.25
CA ASP A 78 7.00 4.25 1.88
C ASP A 78 5.89 4.00 0.87
N LEU A 79 5.20 2.86 1.01
CA LEU A 79 4.02 2.55 0.19
C LEU A 79 2.91 3.58 0.41
N CYS A 80 2.57 3.89 1.67
CA CYS A 80 1.51 4.85 1.98
C CYS A 80 1.82 6.24 1.38
N ASP A 81 3.06 6.70 1.51
CA ASP A 81 3.47 8.01 1.00
C ASP A 81 3.48 8.06 -0.52
N HIS A 82 3.88 6.96 -1.16
CA HIS A 82 3.76 6.83 -2.61
C HIS A 82 2.30 6.94 -3.08
N LEU A 83 1.41 6.15 -2.49
CA LEU A 83 -0.01 6.12 -2.88
C LEU A 83 -0.69 7.47 -2.64
N ARG A 84 -0.31 8.20 -1.58
CA ARG A 84 -0.78 9.58 -1.32
C ARG A 84 -0.24 10.59 -2.32
N ALA A 85 0.99 10.40 -2.79
CA ALA A 85 1.61 11.28 -3.79
C ALA A 85 1.04 11.04 -5.20
N THR A 86 0.50 9.83 -5.46
CA THR A 86 -0.25 9.54 -6.68
C THR A 86 -1.46 10.46 -6.75
N ARG A 87 -1.51 11.27 -7.81
CA ARG A 87 -2.65 12.16 -8.08
C ARG A 87 -3.86 11.32 -8.45
N ILE A 88 -4.73 11.10 -7.48
CA ILE A 88 -6.10 10.63 -7.67
C ILE A 88 -6.83 11.75 -8.42
N ARG A 89 -7.35 11.47 -9.62
CA ARG A 89 -7.95 12.47 -10.52
C ARG A 89 -9.44 12.27 -10.68
#